data_AF-A0A1Z4LVQ0-F1
#
_entry.id   AF-A0A1Z4LVQ0-F1
#
_cell.length_a   1.000
_cell.length_b   1.000
_cell.length_c   1.000
_cell.angle_alpha   90.00
_cell.angle_beta   90.00
_cell.angle_gamma   90.00
#
_symmetry.space_group_name_H-M   'P 1'
#
loop_
_entity.id
_entity.type
_entity.pdbx_description
1 polymer ?
#
loop_
_entity_poly.entity_id
_entity_poly.type
_entity_poly.pdbx_seq_one_letter_code
_entity_poly.pdbx_strand_id
1 'polypeptide(L)' 'MTKPNYKAMTQLELKQYIFTHRDDKDAIHEAVLRIQKNGTALGSSDDLKQFIEQKRLQDNNS' A
#
# COMPACT_ATOMS: atom_id res chain seq x y z
N MET A 1 -2.71 -17.96 -13.30
CA MET A 1 -2.49 -16.52 -13.52
C MET A 1 -1.12 -16.16 -12.99
N THR A 2 -0.27 -15.58 -13.83
CA THR A 2 1.07 -15.13 -13.46
C THR A 2 0.91 -13.87 -12.60
N LYS A 3 1.34 -13.90 -11.33
CA LYS A 3 1.31 -12.71 -10.48
C LYS A 3 2.29 -11.67 -11.03
N PRO A 4 1.96 -10.36 -11.00
CA PRO A 4 2.89 -9.31 -11.36
C PRO A 4 4.15 -9.34 -10.49
N ASN A 5 5.28 -8.88 -11.04
CA ASN A 5 6.51 -8.75 -10.26
C ASN A 5 6.48 -7.45 -9.44
N TYR A 6 5.88 -7.49 -8.25
CA TYR A 6 5.75 -6.33 -7.37
C TYR A 6 7.10 -5.71 -6.98
N LYS A 7 8.17 -6.51 -6.92
CA LYS A 7 9.54 -6.04 -6.62
C LYS A 7 10.13 -5.17 -7.73
N ALA A 8 9.76 -5.45 -8.99
CA ALA A 8 10.21 -4.67 -10.14
C ALA A 8 9.44 -3.35 -10.32
N MET A 9 8.24 -3.23 -9.72
CA MET A 9 7.45 -2.00 -9.77
C MET A 9 8.11 -0.89 -8.97
N THR A 10 7.98 0.36 -9.43
CA THR A 10 8.25 1.55 -8.63
C THR A 10 7.24 1.68 -7.48
N GLN A 11 7.52 2.52 -6.49
CA GLN A 11 6.59 2.75 -5.37
C GLN A 11 5.23 3.31 -5.84
N LEU A 12 5.24 4.13 -6.89
CA LEU A 12 4.02 4.71 -7.47
C LEU A 12 3.17 3.66 -8.18
N GLU A 13 3.80 2.83 -9.03
CA GLU A 13 3.12 1.75 -9.74
C GLU A 13 2.52 0.72 -8.78
N LEU A 14 3.27 0.36 -7.72
CA LEU A 14 2.78 -0.56 -6.70
C LEU A 14 1.56 0.01 -5.96
N LYS A 15 1.59 1.31 -5.61
CA LYS A 15 0.42 2.00 -5.00
C LYS A 15 -0.79 2.00 -5.93
N GLN A 16 -0.61 2.36 -7.19
CA GLN A 16 -1.69 2.38 -8.18
C GLN A 16 -2.27 0.97 -8.39
N TYR A 17 -1.41 -0.05 -8.46
CA TYR A 17 -1.83 -1.44 -8.57
C TYR A 17 -2.70 -1.87 -7.38
N ILE A 18 -2.27 -1.58 -6.14
CA ILE A 18 -3.02 -1.90 -4.92
C ILE A 18 -4.37 -1.19 -4.87
N PHE A 19 -4.47 0.05 -5.37
CA PHE A 19 -5.74 0.76 -5.43
C PHE A 19 -6.80 0.03 -6.25
N THR A 20 -6.39 -0.62 -7.33
CA THR A 20 -7.24 -1.42 -8.23
C THR A 20 -7.40 -2.87 -7.75
N HIS A 21 -6.40 -3.41 -7.05
CA HIS A 21 -6.35 -4.81 -6.58
C HIS A 21 -6.20 -4.87 -5.05
N ARG A 22 -7.19 -4.34 -4.33
CA ARG A 22 -7.13 -4.14 -2.87
C ARG A 22 -7.06 -5.44 -2.06
N ASP A 23 -7.46 -6.56 -2.66
CA ASP A 23 -7.42 -7.87 -2.02
C ASP A 23 -6.14 -8.65 -2.34
N ASP A 24 -5.25 -8.08 -3.15
CA ASP A 24 -3.95 -8.67 -3.48
C ASP A 24 -2.98 -8.49 -2.30
N LYS A 25 -3.03 -9.47 -1.40
CA LYS A 25 -2.22 -9.51 -0.18
C LYS A 25 -0.71 -9.43 -0.45
N ASP A 26 -0.25 -9.94 -1.60
CA ASP A 26 1.17 -9.93 -1.93
C ASP A 26 1.64 -8.54 -2.34
N ALA A 27 0.82 -7.82 -3.12
CA ALA A 27 1.09 -6.42 -3.45
C ALA A 27 1.10 -5.53 -2.20
N ILE A 28 0.14 -5.73 -1.30
CA ILE A 28 0.09 -5.01 0.00
C ILE A 28 1.31 -5.33 0.85
N HIS A 29 1.71 -6.60 0.93
CA HIS A 29 2.87 -7.02 1.71
C HIS A 29 4.17 -6.36 1.21
N GLU A 30 4.39 -6.33 -0.11
CA GLU A 30 5.55 -5.67 -0.71
C GLU A 30 5.55 -4.15 -0.43
N ALA A 31 4.37 -3.51 -0.44
CA ALA A 31 4.27 -2.09 -0.10
C ALA A 31 4.61 -1.81 1.37
N VAL A 32 4.14 -2.65 2.30
CA VAL A 32 4.50 -2.57 3.73
C VAL A 32 6.00 -2.76 3.93
N LEU A 33 6.61 -3.77 3.28
CA LEU A 33 8.06 -4.02 3.37
C LEU A 33 8.88 -2.80 2.93
N ARG A 34 8.50 -2.13 1.83
CA ARG A 34 9.18 -0.94 1.32
C ARG A 34 9.07 0.24 2.28
N ILE A 35 7.93 0.38 2.93
CA ILE A 35 7.68 1.44 3.91
C ILE A 35 8.51 1.22 5.18
N GLN A 36 8.55 -0.03 5.68
CA GLN A 36 9.42 -0.41 6.80
C GLN A 36 10.90 -0.21 6.46
N LYS A 37 11.33 -0.59 5.26
CA LYS A 37 12.73 -0.42 4.81
C LYS A 37 13.15 1.04 4.68
N ASN A 38 12.23 1.94 4.35
CA ASN A 38 12.49 3.39 4.27
C ASN A 38 12.37 4.10 5.63
N GLY A 39 12.29 3.35 6.74
CA GLY A 39 12.34 3.90 8.10
C GLY A 39 11.05 4.56 8.58
N THR A 40 10.00 4.61 7.76
CA THR A 40 8.67 5.02 8.20
C THR A 40 7.93 3.76 8.61
N ALA A 41 8.13 3.29 9.84
CA ALA A 41 7.44 2.11 10.34
C ALA A 41 5.92 2.39 10.44
N LEU A 42 5.17 2.12 9.37
CA LEU A 42 3.75 1.80 9.51
C LEU A 42 3.73 0.38 10.10
N GLY A 43 3.46 0.32 11.40
CA GLY A 43 3.70 -0.83 12.29
C GLY A 43 2.94 -2.11 11.95
N SER A 44 2.05 -2.10 10.97
CA SER A 44 1.32 -3.28 10.50
C SER A 44 0.56 -2.96 9.21
N SER A 45 0.06 -3.99 8.52
CA SER A 45 -0.91 -3.82 7.43
C SER A 45 -2.21 -3.16 7.87
N ASP A 46 -2.57 -3.24 9.15
CA ASP A 46 -3.74 -2.54 9.70
C ASP A 46 -3.48 -1.05 9.91
N ASP A 47 -2.25 -0.65 10.23
CA ASP A 47 -1.87 0.77 10.26
C ASP A 47 -1.93 1.40 8.87
N LEU A 48 -1.60 0.62 7.83
CA LEU A 48 -1.71 1.08 6.44
C LEU A 48 -3.17 1.29 6.04
N LYS A 49 -4.08 0.40 6.47
CA LYS A 49 -5.52 0.56 6.28
C LYS A 49 -6.03 1.78 7.04
N GLN A 50 -5.66 1.95 8.30
CA GLN A 50 -6.05 3.13 9.09
C GLN A 50 -5.55 4.42 8.47
N PHE A 51 -4.33 4.46 7.94
CA PHE A 51 -3.80 5.64 7.25
C PHE A 51 -4.59 5.98 5.98
N ILE A 52 -4.94 4.96 5.18
CA ILE A 52 -5.77 5.12 3.97
C ILE A 52 -7.17 5.64 4.36
N GLU A 53 -7.73 5.15 5.46
CA GLU A 53 -9.05 5.53 5.96
C GLU A 53 -9.08 6.95 6.55
N GLN A 54 -8.05 7.32 7.31
CA GLN A 54 -7.87 8.70 7.80
C GLN A 54 -7.71 9.71 6.65
N LYS A 55 -6.94 9.37 5.61
CA LYS A 55 -6.81 10.22 4.43
C LYS A 55 -8.14 10.43 3.70
N ARG A 56 -8.98 9.38 3.63
CA ARG A 56 -10.33 9.46 3.04
C ARG A 56 -11.27 10.38 3.82
N LEU A 57 -11.15 10.42 5.14
CA LEU A 57 -11.95 11.33 5.98
C LEU A 57 -11.51 12.78 5.84
N GLN A 58 -10.23 13.03 5.55
CA GLN A 58 -9.71 14.38 5.30
C GLN A 58 -10.17 14.96 3.95
N ASP A 59 -10.17 14.16 2.88
CA ASP A 59 -10.60 14.62 1.54
C ASP A 59 -12.12 14.86 1.42
N ASN A 60 -12.94 14.37 2.36
CA ASN A 60 -14.39 14.56 2.35
C ASN A 60 -14.87 15.77 3.19
N ASN A 61 -13.96 16.57 3.73
CA ASN A 61 -14.28 17.71 4.61
C ASN A 61 -13.59 19.02 4.16
N SER A 62 -13.28 19.16 2.86
CA SER A 62 -12.76 20.39 2.24
C SER A 62 -13.59 20.80 1.04
#